data_AF-A0AAD4WBI5-F1
#
_entry.id   AF-A0AAD4WBI5-F1
#
_cell.length_a   1.000
_cell.length_b   1.000
_cell.length_c   1.000
_cell.angle_alpha   90.00
_cell.angle_beta   90.00
_cell.angle_gamma   90.00
#
_symmetry.space_group_name_H-M   'P 1'
#
loop_
_entity.id
_entity.type
_entity.pdbx_description
1 polymer ?
#
loop_
_entity_poly.entity_id
_entity_poly.type
_entity_poly.pdbx_seq_one_letter_code
_entity_poly.pdbx_strand_id
1 'polypeptide(L)'
;MTRVPEFNHRRFLKSLGPNSLDGLPDFQFETIPDGLPASDEDAGQNAYLLCDSIRKNFLAVFRNLLLKLNDMATSKNISNPPVTCIVSDGFMTFSITAAEELGIPVALFFTIAAIGFMACKQYPTLVEKGLAPLKEESYLTNGFLDQVIDWVPGTKAIRLKDLPKSFQTTNPNDTLSNYKPQ
;
A
#
# COMPACT_ATOMS: atom_id res chain seq x y z
N MET A 1 3.17 8.64 15.13
CA MET A 1 3.03 7.17 15.24
C MET A 1 3.29 6.54 13.88
N THR A 2 4.30 5.68 13.76
CA THR A 2 4.57 4.91 12.54
C THR A 2 4.12 3.48 12.74
N ARG A 3 3.39 2.93 11.77
CA ARG A 3 2.84 1.57 11.84
C ARG A 3 3.50 0.70 10.80
N VAL A 4 3.93 -0.47 11.24
CA VAL A 4 4.76 -1.38 10.46
C VAL A 4 4.12 -2.77 10.55
N PRO A 5 3.91 -3.48 9.43
CA PRO A 5 3.50 -4.88 9.46
C PRO A 5 4.40 -5.70 10.40
N GLU A 6 3.83 -6.66 11.12
CA GLU A 6 4.55 -7.42 12.16
C GLU A 6 5.90 -7.99 11.67
N PHE A 7 5.92 -8.51 10.44
CA PHE A 7 7.14 -8.98 9.78
C PHE A 7 8.24 -7.91 9.72
N ASN A 8 7.89 -6.70 9.27
CA ASN A 8 8.86 -5.60 9.14
C ASN A 8 9.33 -5.10 10.52
N HIS A 9 8.46 -5.14 11.54
CA HIS A 9 8.83 -4.82 12.92
C HIS A 9 9.88 -5.79 13.46
N ARG A 10 9.67 -7.11 13.31
CA ARG A 10 10.64 -8.13 13.72
C ARG A 10 12.00 -7.94 13.02
N ARG A 11 11.96 -7.71 11.70
CA ARG A 11 13.18 -7.49 10.91
C ARG A 11 13.96 -6.24 11.33
N PHE A 12 13.26 -5.17 11.74
CA PHE A 12 13.90 -3.96 12.25
C PHE A 12 14.62 -4.19 13.58
N LEU A 13 13.98 -4.91 14.50
CA LEU A 13 14.57 -5.27 15.79
C LEU A 13 15.78 -6.21 15.63
N LYS A 14 15.74 -7.16 14.68
CA LYS A 14 16.89 -8.03 14.38
C LYS A 14 18.08 -7.26 13.83
N SER A 15 17.86 -6.26 12.98
CA SER A 15 18.95 -5.52 12.33
C SER A 15 19.57 -4.43 13.21
N LEU A 16 18.76 -3.75 14.04
CA LEU A 16 19.20 -2.58 14.82
C LEU A 16 19.15 -2.80 16.34
N GLY A 17 18.72 -3.96 16.81
CA GLY A 17 18.64 -4.33 18.22
C GLY A 17 17.27 -4.10 18.87
N PRO A 18 17.05 -4.65 20.08
CA PRO A 18 15.74 -4.70 20.72
C PRO A 18 15.16 -3.33 21.10
N ASN A 19 16.03 -2.33 21.32
CA ASN A 19 15.64 -0.98 21.71
C ASN A 19 15.57 -0.02 20.52
N SER A 20 15.72 -0.51 19.28
CA SER A 20 15.75 0.34 18.08
C SER A 20 14.41 1.03 17.77
N LEU A 21 13.34 0.55 18.39
CA LEU A 21 12.00 1.13 18.31
C LEU A 21 11.63 1.92 19.58
N ASP A 22 12.53 2.00 20.56
CA ASP A 22 12.39 2.89 21.71
C ASP A 22 12.68 4.32 21.23
N GLY A 23 11.65 4.93 20.66
CA GLY A 23 11.69 6.27 20.09
C GLY A 23 11.55 7.38 21.13
N LEU A 24 11.12 8.55 20.65
CA LEU A 24 10.75 9.66 21.51
C LEU A 24 9.51 9.32 22.37
N PRO A 25 9.31 9.93 23.55
CA PRO A 25 8.15 9.64 24.41
C PRO A 25 6.79 9.86 23.73
N ASP A 26 6.74 10.77 22.77
CA ASP A 26 5.58 11.13 21.94
C ASP A 26 5.52 10.35 20.61
N PHE A 27 6.46 9.43 20.40
CA PHE A 27 6.55 8.61 19.20
C PHE A 27 6.55 7.12 19.55
N GLN A 28 5.39 6.50 19.36
CA GLN A 28 5.19 5.08 19.64
C GLN A 28 5.09 4.29 18.32
N PHE A 29 5.69 3.10 18.32
CA PHE A 29 5.49 2.08 17.30
C PHE A 29 4.44 1.08 17.80
N GLU A 30 3.49 0.72 16.94
CA GLU A 30 2.60 -0.42 17.18
C GLU A 30 2.65 -1.33 15.96
N THR A 31 2.40 -2.61 16.20
CA THR A 31 2.30 -3.63 15.17
C THR A 31 0.85 -3.92 14.83
N ILE A 32 0.61 -4.29 13.57
CA ILE A 32 -0.63 -4.91 13.12
C ILE A 32 -0.29 -6.26 12.49
N PRO A 33 -1.08 -7.31 12.73
CA PRO A 33 -0.86 -8.61 12.11
C PRO A 33 -1.09 -8.48 10.60
N ASP A 34 -0.15 -9.02 9.82
CA ASP A 34 -0.22 -8.98 8.36
C ASP A 34 -1.06 -10.11 7.76
N GLY A 35 -1.53 -11.06 8.59
CA GLY A 35 -2.38 -12.18 8.18
C GLY A 35 -1.67 -13.22 7.32
N LEU A 36 -0.33 -13.18 7.25
CA LEU A 36 0.48 -14.12 6.49
C LEU A 36 1.06 -15.23 7.39
N PRO A 37 1.35 -16.42 6.83
CA PRO A 37 2.10 -17.44 7.56
C PRO A 37 3.46 -16.90 8.01
N ALA A 38 3.93 -17.36 9.17
CA ALA A 38 5.27 -17.05 9.63
C ALA A 38 6.29 -17.46 8.55
N SER A 39 7.17 -16.53 8.22
CA SER A 39 8.26 -16.72 7.27
C SER A 39 9.57 -16.26 7.91
N ASP A 40 10.68 -16.77 7.40
CA ASP A 40 12.01 -16.35 7.80
C ASP A 40 12.16 -14.82 7.64
N GLU A 41 12.72 -14.16 8.65
CA GLU A 41 12.92 -12.71 8.68
C GLU A 41 13.86 -12.20 7.58
N ASP A 42 14.71 -13.09 7.04
CA ASP A 42 15.61 -12.79 5.93
C ASP A 42 14.97 -13.09 4.56
N ALA A 43 13.80 -13.73 4.52
CA ALA A 43 13.07 -13.98 3.28
C ALA A 43 12.35 -12.71 2.76
N GLY A 44 12.16 -12.64 1.45
CA GLY A 44 11.27 -11.63 0.87
C GLY A 44 9.81 -11.92 1.20
N GLN A 45 9.03 -10.91 1.57
CA GLN A 45 7.58 -11.06 1.65
C GLN A 45 6.98 -11.21 0.25
N ASN A 46 6.06 -12.16 0.08
CA ASN A 46 5.32 -12.32 -1.16
C ASN A 46 4.33 -11.16 -1.31
N ALA A 47 4.64 -10.23 -2.22
CA ALA A 47 3.83 -9.05 -2.48
C ALA A 47 2.38 -9.36 -2.85
N TYR A 48 2.11 -10.46 -3.57
CA TYR A 48 0.74 -10.84 -3.95
C TYR A 48 -0.09 -11.24 -2.73
N LEU A 49 0.47 -12.06 -1.83
CA LEU A 49 -0.20 -12.47 -0.61
C LEU A 49 -0.42 -11.28 0.33
N LEU A 50 0.56 -10.38 0.42
CA LEU A 50 0.43 -9.17 1.23
C LEU A 50 -0.67 -8.25 0.69
N CYS A 51 -0.71 -7.98 -0.62
CA CYS A 51 -1.76 -7.18 -1.23
C CYS A 51 -3.16 -7.78 -1.03
N ASP A 52 -3.28 -9.12 -1.13
CA ASP A 52 -4.54 -9.81 -0.86
C ASP A 52 -4.96 -9.68 0.61
N SER A 53 -4.02 -9.85 1.55
CA SER A 53 -4.28 -9.68 2.98
C SER A 53 -4.64 -8.24 3.34
N ILE A 54 -3.96 -7.24 2.74
CA ILE A 54 -4.30 -5.83 2.93
C ILE A 54 -5.75 -5.56 2.51
N ARG A 55 -6.14 -6.07 1.34
CA ARG A 55 -7.50 -5.85 0.81
C ARG A 55 -8.58 -6.50 1.69
N LYS A 56 -8.30 -7.65 2.28
CA LYS A 56 -9.31 -8.45 3.02
C LYS A 56 -9.34 -8.17 4.52
N ASN A 57 -8.18 -7.96 5.13
CA ASN A 57 -8.02 -8.08 6.59
C ASN A 57 -7.64 -6.75 7.25
N PHE A 58 -6.90 -5.88 6.55
CA PHE A 58 -6.22 -4.74 7.22
C PHE A 58 -7.20 -3.72 7.82
N LEU A 59 -8.36 -3.52 7.20
CA LEU A 59 -9.37 -2.58 7.72
C LEU A 59 -9.82 -2.96 9.14
N ALA A 60 -10.13 -4.24 9.37
CA ALA A 60 -10.62 -4.71 10.66
C ALA A 60 -9.55 -4.59 11.75
N VAL A 61 -8.32 -5.01 11.45
CA VAL A 61 -7.22 -4.93 12.42
C VAL A 61 -6.80 -3.48 12.70
N PHE A 62 -6.88 -2.61 11.69
CA PHE A 62 -6.57 -1.19 11.84
C PHE A 62 -7.62 -0.47 12.69
N ARG A 63 -8.91 -0.78 12.52
CA ARG A 63 -9.99 -0.28 13.39
C ARG A 63 -9.77 -0.64 14.85
N ASN A 64 -9.48 -1.92 15.12
CA ASN A 64 -9.23 -2.38 16.49
C ASN A 64 -8.07 -1.61 17.14
N LEU A 65 -7.02 -1.32 16.38
CA LEU A 65 -5.91 -0.51 16.86
C LEU A 65 -6.32 0.96 17.11
N LEU A 66 -7.13 1.57 16.24
CA LEU A 66 -7.63 2.94 16.47
C LEU A 66 -8.51 3.01 17.73
N LEU A 67 -9.38 2.02 17.95
CA LEU A 67 -10.19 1.93 19.17
C LEU A 67 -9.31 1.81 20.41
N LYS A 68 -8.34 0.88 20.40
CA LYS A 68 -7.37 0.71 21.50
C LYS A 68 -6.66 2.03 21.85
N LEU A 69 -6.22 2.79 20.85
CA LEU A 69 -5.54 4.07 21.07
C LEU A 69 -6.47 5.13 21.67
N ASN A 70 -7.70 5.22 21.18
CA ASN A 70 -8.69 6.17 21.71
C ASN A 70 -9.14 5.80 23.13
N ASP A 71 -9.29 4.51 23.44
CA ASP A 71 -9.63 4.04 24.79
C ASP A 71 -8.51 4.37 25.78
N MET A 72 -7.25 4.14 25.39
CA MET A 72 -6.09 4.51 26.21
C MET A 72 -6.09 6.01 26.54
N ALA A 73 -6.51 6.87 25.61
CA ALA A 73 -6.63 8.32 25.83
C ALA A 73 -7.68 8.71 26.89
N THR A 74 -8.75 7.91 27.05
CA THR A 74 -9.81 8.20 28.03
C THR A 74 -9.49 7.67 29.44
N SER A 75 -8.59 6.68 29.55
CA SER A 75 -8.25 5.99 30.79
C SER A 75 -7.25 6.73 31.70
N LYS A 76 -7.54 7.98 32.12
CA LYS A 76 -6.90 8.75 33.22
C LYS A 76 -5.35 8.86 33.29
N ASN A 77 -4.57 8.17 32.48
CA ASN A 77 -3.12 8.36 32.33
C ASN A 77 -2.87 9.30 31.15
N ILE A 78 -2.55 10.54 31.51
CA ILE A 78 -2.52 11.78 30.72
C ILE A 78 -1.59 11.77 29.48
N SER A 79 -0.98 10.67 29.07
CA SER A 79 0.13 10.71 28.10
C SER A 79 -0.29 10.75 26.63
N ASN A 80 -1.45 10.22 26.22
CA ASN A 80 -1.80 10.07 24.80
C ASN A 80 -3.16 10.71 24.47
N PRO A 81 -3.23 11.73 23.60
CA PRO A 81 -4.51 12.25 23.09
C PRO A 81 -5.19 11.24 22.14
N PRO A 82 -6.52 11.34 21.94
CA PRO A 82 -7.21 10.54 20.93
C PRO A 82 -6.65 10.82 19.53
N VAL A 83 -6.85 9.87 18.61
CA VAL A 83 -6.39 10.02 17.23
C VAL A 83 -7.17 11.14 16.54
N THR A 84 -6.46 12.15 16.05
CA THR A 84 -7.04 13.34 15.39
C THR A 84 -6.82 13.38 13.89
N CYS A 85 -5.89 12.59 13.35
CA CYS A 85 -5.62 12.48 11.91
C CYS A 85 -4.92 11.17 11.58
N ILE A 86 -4.95 10.79 10.30
CA ILE A 86 -4.21 9.64 9.77
C ILE A 86 -3.27 10.13 8.66
N VAL A 87 -2.01 9.72 8.72
CA VAL A 87 -1.08 9.81 7.58
C VAL A 87 -0.80 8.39 7.12
N SER A 88 -1.14 8.08 5.87
CA SER A 88 -1.10 6.71 5.35
C SER A 88 -0.39 6.66 4.01
N ASP A 89 0.23 5.51 3.71
CA ASP A 89 0.64 5.22 2.33
C ASP A 89 -0.62 5.20 1.43
N GLY A 90 -0.51 5.79 0.23
CA GLY A 90 -1.62 5.94 -0.72
C GLY A 90 -2.16 4.62 -1.29
N PHE A 91 -1.41 3.52 -1.19
CA PHE A 91 -1.88 2.19 -1.53
C PHE A 91 -2.69 1.54 -0.39
N MET A 92 -2.53 1.99 0.85
CA MET A 92 -3.25 1.49 2.02
C MET A 92 -4.65 2.11 2.11
N THR A 93 -5.48 1.88 1.08
CA THR A 93 -6.77 2.54 0.87
C THR A 93 -7.80 2.28 1.98
N PHE A 94 -7.65 1.21 2.77
CA PHE A 94 -8.48 0.97 3.95
C PHE A 94 -8.39 2.10 5.00
N SER A 95 -7.30 2.86 5.00
CA SER A 95 -7.12 4.01 5.90
C SER A 95 -8.11 5.14 5.62
N ILE A 96 -8.58 5.27 4.37
CA ILE A 96 -9.58 6.26 3.97
C ILE A 96 -10.91 5.95 4.67
N THR A 97 -11.39 4.72 4.51
CA THR A 97 -12.62 4.25 5.16
C THR A 97 -12.54 4.38 6.69
N ALA A 98 -11.41 4.00 7.29
CA ALA A 98 -11.23 4.17 8.73
C ALA A 98 -11.27 5.65 9.17
N ALA A 99 -10.67 6.56 8.39
CA ALA A 99 -10.69 7.99 8.68
C ALA A 99 -12.11 8.57 8.57
N GLU A 100 -12.86 8.17 7.54
CA GLU A 100 -14.27 8.55 7.35
C GLU A 100 -15.15 8.12 8.53
N GLU A 101 -14.97 6.89 9.02
CA GLU A 101 -15.72 6.36 10.17
C GLU A 101 -15.43 7.10 11.48
N LEU A 102 -14.20 7.60 11.65
CA LEU A 102 -13.82 8.41 12.81
C LEU A 102 -14.13 9.90 12.63
N GLY A 103 -14.51 10.34 11.41
CA GLY A 103 -14.72 11.75 11.11
C GLY A 103 -13.45 12.60 11.20
N ILE A 104 -12.28 12.01 10.90
CA ILE A 104 -10.96 12.66 11.00
C ILE A 104 -10.29 12.81 9.63
N PRO A 105 -9.40 13.80 9.42
CA PRO A 105 -8.66 13.95 8.18
C PRO A 105 -7.67 12.81 7.94
N VAL A 106 -7.49 12.46 6.66
CA VAL A 106 -6.45 11.55 6.18
C VAL A 106 -5.58 12.23 5.12
N ALA A 107 -4.26 12.15 5.31
CA ALA A 107 -3.26 12.54 4.32
C ALA A 107 -2.64 11.29 3.70
N LEU A 108 -2.69 11.18 2.37
CA LEU A 108 -2.13 10.06 1.63
C LEU A 108 -0.74 10.41 1.10
N PHE A 109 0.23 9.55 1.38
CA PHE A 109 1.60 9.66 0.91
C PHE A 109 1.88 8.57 -0.12
N PHE A 110 2.23 8.96 -1.35
CA PHE A 110 2.58 8.00 -2.40
C PHE A 110 4.09 7.81 -2.44
N THR A 111 4.54 6.59 -2.15
CA THR A 111 5.95 6.18 -2.14
C THR A 111 6.55 5.97 -3.54
N ILE A 112 5.80 6.34 -4.59
CA ILE A 112 6.18 6.21 -6.00
C ILE A 112 6.39 7.59 -6.63
N ALA A 113 7.20 7.64 -7.69
CA ALA A 113 7.38 8.86 -8.47
C ALA A 113 6.05 9.33 -9.09
N ALA A 114 5.93 10.64 -9.33
CA ALA A 114 4.72 11.25 -9.90
C ALA A 114 4.28 10.57 -11.22
N ILE A 115 5.22 10.17 -12.07
CA ILE A 115 4.89 9.44 -13.32
C ILE A 115 4.36 8.03 -13.07
N GLY A 116 4.86 7.34 -12.04
CA GLY A 116 4.33 6.05 -11.61
C GLY A 116 2.92 6.19 -11.04
N PHE A 117 2.67 7.26 -10.27
CA PHE A 117 1.33 7.58 -9.78
C PHE A 117 0.35 7.84 -10.93
N MET A 118 0.76 8.64 -11.92
CA MET A 118 -0.05 8.87 -13.12
C MET A 118 -0.31 7.57 -13.89
N ALA A 119 0.68 6.69 -14.03
CA ALA A 119 0.48 5.36 -14.62
C ALA A 119 -0.59 4.55 -13.88
N CYS A 120 -0.57 4.53 -12.54
CA CYS A 120 -1.62 3.88 -11.73
C CYS A 120 -3.00 4.49 -11.98
N LYS A 121 -3.11 5.83 -12.02
CA LYS A 121 -4.38 6.53 -12.26
C LYS A 121 -4.93 6.32 -13.68
N GLN A 122 -4.06 6.07 -14.66
CA GLN A 122 -4.44 5.87 -16.07
C GLN A 122 -4.71 4.41 -16.42
N TYR A 123 -4.56 3.47 -15.48
CA TYR A 123 -4.85 2.07 -15.74
C TYR A 123 -6.28 1.81 -16.24
N PRO A 124 -7.35 2.43 -15.70
CA PRO A 124 -8.70 2.24 -16.23
C PRO A 124 -8.78 2.57 -17.73
N THR A 125 -8.10 3.64 -18.17
CA THR A 125 -8.04 4.01 -19.58
C THR A 125 -7.22 3.02 -20.42
N LEU A 126 -6.19 2.37 -19.85
CA LEU A 126 -5.51 1.25 -20.51
C LEU A 126 -6.49 0.09 -20.77
N VAL A 127 -7.37 -0.21 -19.81
CA VAL A 127 -8.40 -1.25 -19.94
C VAL A 127 -9.43 -0.87 -20.99
N GLU A 128 -9.96 0.35 -20.95
CA GLU A 128 -10.91 0.87 -21.95
C GLU A 128 -10.36 0.84 -23.37
N LYS A 129 -9.05 1.10 -23.53
CA LYS A 129 -8.35 1.04 -24.83
C LYS A 129 -7.92 -0.38 -25.22
N GLY A 130 -8.20 -1.40 -24.40
CA GLY A 130 -7.83 -2.79 -24.68
C GLY A 130 -6.32 -3.06 -24.61
N LEU A 131 -5.58 -2.23 -23.87
CA LEU A 131 -4.13 -2.36 -23.65
C LEU A 131 -3.79 -3.13 -22.38
N ALA A 132 -4.75 -3.29 -21.45
CA ALA A 132 -4.61 -4.09 -20.23
C ALA A 132 -5.92 -4.83 -19.87
N PRO A 133 -5.86 -6.05 -19.29
CA PRO A 133 -4.69 -6.93 -19.28
C PRO A 133 -4.26 -7.31 -20.71
N LEU A 134 -3.05 -7.83 -20.86
CA LEU A 134 -2.56 -8.33 -22.14
C LEU A 134 -3.42 -9.52 -22.59
N LYS A 135 -3.67 -9.63 -23.89
CA LYS A 135 -4.47 -10.74 -24.44
C LYS A 135 -3.74 -12.07 -24.38
N GLU A 136 -2.43 -12.04 -24.64
CA GLU A 136 -1.59 -13.23 -24.77
C GLU A 136 -0.16 -12.94 -24.28
N GLU A 137 0.55 -13.99 -23.86
CA GLU A 137 1.96 -13.86 -23.44
C GLU A 137 2.89 -13.43 -24.58
N SER A 138 2.50 -13.72 -25.82
CA SER A 138 3.23 -13.29 -27.04
C SER A 138 3.44 -11.77 -27.07
N TYR A 139 2.57 -11.00 -26.41
CA TYR A 139 2.65 -9.53 -26.36
C TYR A 139 3.88 -9.03 -25.58
N LEU A 140 4.48 -9.88 -24.74
CA LEU A 140 5.70 -9.55 -24.00
C LEU A 140 6.94 -9.52 -24.90
N THR A 141 6.92 -10.18 -26.06
CA THR A 141 8.09 -10.35 -26.93
C THR A 141 7.89 -9.90 -28.38
N ASN A 142 6.64 -9.72 -28.82
CA ASN A 142 6.31 -9.40 -30.23
C ASN A 142 6.32 -7.90 -30.58
N GLY A 143 6.82 -7.04 -29.68
CA GLY A 143 6.84 -5.58 -29.86
C GLY A 143 5.53 -4.87 -29.47
N PHE A 144 4.49 -5.57 -29.01
CA PHE A 144 3.24 -4.94 -28.56
C PHE A 144 3.49 -3.89 -27.45
N LEU A 145 4.44 -4.15 -26.55
CA LEU A 145 4.79 -3.22 -25.48
C LEU A 145 5.55 -1.97 -25.96
N ASP A 146 5.97 -1.90 -27.22
CA ASP A 146 6.60 -0.71 -27.81
C ASP A 146 5.58 0.34 -28.26
N GLN A 147 4.27 0.04 -28.17
CA GLN A 147 3.21 1.00 -28.45
C GLN A 147 3.36 2.25 -27.59
N VAL A 148 3.25 3.40 -28.25
CA VAL A 148 3.35 4.72 -27.63
C VAL A 148 2.03 5.08 -26.94
N ILE A 149 2.17 5.61 -25.74
CA ILE A 149 1.13 6.20 -24.90
C ILE A 149 1.43 7.69 -24.83
N ASP A 150 0.66 8.48 -25.56
CA ASP A 150 0.78 9.94 -25.69
C ASP A 150 -0.42 10.70 -25.10
N TRP A 151 -1.42 9.98 -24.59
CA TRP A 151 -2.66 10.53 -24.06
C TRP A 151 -2.66 10.73 -22.54
N VAL A 152 -1.55 10.44 -21.86
CA VAL A 152 -1.42 10.67 -20.41
C VAL A 152 -1.13 12.16 -20.16
N PRO A 153 -2.01 12.88 -19.44
CA PRO A 153 -1.81 14.32 -19.19
C PRO A 153 -0.53 14.59 -18.40
N GLY A 154 0.24 15.60 -18.82
CA GLY A 154 1.43 16.07 -18.10
C GLY A 154 2.68 15.20 -18.25
N THR A 155 2.65 14.16 -19.10
CA THR A 155 3.81 13.32 -19.39
C THR A 155 4.21 13.43 -20.87
N LYS A 156 5.50 13.32 -21.16
CA LYS A 156 5.96 13.06 -22.54
C LYS A 156 5.45 11.69 -22.98
N ALA A 157 5.39 11.47 -24.29
CA ALA A 157 5.09 10.16 -24.85
C ALA A 157 5.99 9.08 -24.22
N ILE A 158 5.37 8.06 -23.64
CA ILE A 158 6.02 6.87 -23.07
C ILE A 158 5.59 5.65 -23.85
N ARG A 159 6.23 4.49 -23.66
CA ARG A 159 5.76 3.22 -24.22
C ARG A 159 5.07 2.39 -23.17
N LEU A 160 4.25 1.44 -23.60
CA LEU A 160 3.57 0.51 -22.69
C LEU A 160 4.57 -0.27 -21.81
N LYS A 161 5.77 -0.60 -22.32
CA LYS A 161 6.85 -1.24 -21.54
C LYS A 161 7.46 -0.35 -20.46
N ASP A 162 7.28 0.97 -20.55
CA ASP A 162 7.80 1.93 -19.57
C ASP A 162 6.85 2.08 -18.35
N LEU A 163 5.64 1.48 -18.41
CA LEU A 163 4.71 1.39 -17.28
C LEU A 163 5.13 0.32 -16.25
N PRO A 164 4.59 0.36 -15.02
CA PRO A 164 4.85 -0.67 -14.01
C PRO A 164 4.68 -2.09 -14.55
N LYS A 165 5.63 -2.97 -14.22
CA LYS A 165 5.64 -4.37 -14.68
C LYS A 165 4.40 -5.14 -14.26
N SER A 166 3.79 -4.79 -13.13
CA SER A 166 2.52 -5.37 -12.67
C SER A 166 1.35 -5.15 -13.63
N PHE A 167 1.44 -4.19 -14.56
CA PHE A 167 0.42 -3.96 -15.58
C PHE A 167 0.58 -4.85 -16.81
N GLN A 168 1.76 -5.44 -16.98
CA GLN A 168 2.10 -6.33 -18.10
C GLN A 168 1.71 -7.77 -17.76
N THR A 169 0.44 -7.98 -17.42
CA THR A 169 -0.11 -9.27 -17.02
C THR A 169 -1.21 -9.71 -17.97
N THR A 170 -1.30 -11.01 -18.24
CA THR A 170 -2.42 -11.63 -18.97
C THR A 170 -3.56 -12.03 -18.03
N ASN A 171 -3.34 -12.00 -16.71
CA ASN A 171 -4.34 -12.38 -15.72
C ASN A 171 -5.25 -11.19 -15.38
N PRO A 172 -6.55 -11.21 -15.75
CA PRO A 172 -7.49 -10.13 -15.41
C PRO A 172 -7.72 -9.98 -13.90
N ASN A 173 -7.47 -11.04 -13.12
CA ASN A 173 -7.63 -11.07 -11.68
C ASN A 173 -6.30 -10.87 -10.93
N ASP A 174 -5.23 -10.42 -11.61
CA ASP A 174 -3.94 -10.20 -10.97
C ASP A 174 -4.07 -9.19 -9.82
N THR A 175 -3.74 -9.64 -8.62
CA THR A 175 -3.96 -8.87 -7.38
C THR A 175 -3.10 -7.61 -7.32
N LEU A 176 -1.88 -7.60 -7.88
CA LEU A 176 -1.04 -6.41 -7.93
C LEU A 176 -1.55 -5.41 -8.97
N SER A 177 -1.98 -5.90 -10.13
CA SER A 177 -2.57 -5.05 -11.16
C SER A 177 -3.87 -4.41 -10.67
N ASN A 178 -4.65 -5.11 -9.84
CA ASN A 178 -5.92 -4.63 -9.30
C ASN A 178 -5.79 -3.82 -8.01
N TYR A 179 -4.60 -3.81 -7.40
CA TYR A 179 -4.31 -3.03 -6.20
C TYR A 179 -3.89 -1.61 -6.59
N LYS A 180 -4.87 -0.71 -6.66
CA LYS A 180 -4.69 0.68 -7.08
C LYS A 180 -5.25 1.64 -6.03
N PRO A 181 -4.69 2.85 -5.93
CA PRO A 181 -5.30 3.90 -5.13
C PRO A 181 -6.68 4.27 -5.68
N GLN A 182 -7.63 4.50 -4.78
CA GLN A 182 -8.93 5.10 -5.11
C GLN A 182 -8.74 6.49 -5.72
#